data_AF-A0A519EJB4-F1
#
_entry.id   AF-A0A519EJB4-F1
#
_cell.length_a   1.000
_cell.length_b   1.000
_cell.length_c   1.000
_cell.angle_alpha   90.00
_cell.angle_beta   90.00
_cell.angle_gamma   90.00
#
_symmetry.space_group_name_H-M   'P 1'
#
loop_
_entity.id
_entity.type
_entity.pdbx_description
1 polymer ?
#
loop_
_entity_poly.entity_id
_entity_poly.type
_entity_poly.pdbx_seq_one_letter_code
_entity_poly.pdbx_strand_id
1 'polypeptide(L)' 'MTIPLLILCVSFTLFLLLGVPVAFSIGLSALATLAYEGLPLAVGFQQMTSGMGIFSFLAIP' A
#
# COMPACT_ATOMS: atom_id res chain seq x y z
N MET A 1 7.83 -0.40 18.04
CA MET A 1 7.11 -0.73 16.78
C MET A 1 5.81 0.06 16.78
N THR A 2 5.58 0.91 15.79
CA THR A 2 4.40 1.78 15.72
C THR A 2 3.17 0.96 15.32
N ILE A 3 2.03 1.24 15.96
CA ILE A 3 0.72 0.58 15.75
C ILE A 3 0.34 0.40 14.25
N PRO A 4 0.51 1.39 13.35
CA PRO A 4 0.19 1.23 11.93
C PRO A 4 0.97 0.12 11.21
N LEU A 5 2.26 -0.09 11.55
CA LEU A 5 3.05 -1.17 10.94
C LEU A 5 2.55 -2.55 11.37
N LEU A 6 2.00 -2.66 12.58
CA LEU A 6 1.40 -3.90 13.07
C LEU A 6 0.13 -4.22 12.28
N ILE A 7 -0.71 -3.21 12.05
CA ILE A 7 -1.94 -3.35 11.24
C ILE A 7 -1.59 -3.77 9.81
N LEU A 8 -0.58 -3.11 9.20
CA LEU A 8 -0.10 -3.46 7.87
C LEU A 8 0.37 -4.93 7.81
N CYS A 9 1.25 -5.33 8.73
CA CYS A 9 1.88 -6.64 8.73
C CYS A 9 0.86 -7.77 9.01
N VAL A 10 -0.04 -7.57 9.98
CA VAL A 10 -1.06 -8.57 10.34
C VAL A 10 -2.10 -8.70 9.23
N SER A 11 -2.62 -7.58 8.70
CA SER A 11 -3.61 -7.62 7.61
C SER A 11 -3.03 -8.21 6.32
N PHE A 12 -1.78 -7.86 5.97
CA PHE A 12 -1.08 -8.44 4.83
C PHE A 12 -0.92 -9.96 4.98
N THR A 13 -0.45 -10.42 6.13
CA THR A 13 -0.27 -11.86 6.39
C THR A 13 -1.61 -12.60 6.34
N LEU A 14 -2.67 -12.00 6.88
CA LEU A 14 -4.01 -12.58 6.84
C LEU A 14 -4.53 -12.72 5.39
N PHE A 15 -4.37 -11.68 4.55
CA PHE A 15 -4.76 -11.76 3.14
C PHE A 15 -3.94 -12.79 2.35
N LEU A 16 -2.65 -12.95 2.65
CA LEU A 16 -1.83 -14.01 2.05
C LEU A 16 -2.31 -15.40 2.45
N LEU A 17 -2.66 -15.62 3.72
CA LEU A 17 -3.19 -16.90 4.20
C LEU A 17 -4.55 -17.25 3.58
N LEU A 18 -5.35 -16.23 3.23
CA LEU A 18 -6.61 -16.40 2.49
C LEU A 18 -6.41 -16.69 0.99
N GLY A 19 -5.17 -16.71 0.47
CA GLY A 19 -4.87 -16.98 -0.93
C GLY A 19 -5.13 -15.80 -1.88
N VAL A 20 -5.24 -14.58 -1.35
CA VAL A 20 -5.40 -13.38 -2.18
C VAL A 20 -4.09 -13.09 -2.92
N PRO A 21 -4.12 -12.73 -4.22
CA PRO A 21 -2.93 -12.37 -4.98
C PRO A 21 -2.09 -11.30 -4.26
N VAL A 22 -0.77 -11.50 -4.19
CA VAL A 22 0.15 -10.69 -3.37
C VAL A 22 0.01 -9.19 -3.61
N ALA A 23 -0.19 -8.78 -4.87
CA ALA A 23 -0.39 -7.37 -5.23
C ALA A 23 -1.65 -6.76 -4.60
N PHE A 24 -2.76 -7.50 -4.53
CA PHE A 24 -3.98 -7.07 -3.87
C PHE A 24 -3.83 -7.03 -2.35
N SER A 25 -3.12 -8.01 -1.77
CA SER A 25 -2.87 -8.07 -0.32
C SER A 25 -2.04 -6.88 0.17
N ILE A 26 -1.02 -6.44 -0.59
CA ILE A 26 -0.26 -5.22 -0.31
C ILE A 26 -1.12 -3.97 -0.44
N GLY A 27 -1.93 -3.87 -1.50
CA GLY A 27 -2.81 -2.72 -1.69
C GLY A 27 -3.84 -2.58 -0.57
N LEU A 28 -4.54 -3.67 -0.23
CA LEU A 28 -5.58 -3.69 0.80
C LEU A 28 -5.03 -3.46 2.21
N SER A 29 -3.88 -4.04 2.54
CA SER A 29 -3.24 -3.80 3.85
C SER A 29 -2.78 -2.34 4.02
N ALA A 30 -2.26 -1.73 2.96
CA ALA A 30 -1.89 -0.31 2.96
C ALA A 30 -3.12 0.59 3.13
N LEU A 31 -4.23 0.27 2.45
CA LEU A 31 -5.50 0.98 2.61
C LEU A 31 -6.08 0.82 4.02
N ALA A 32 -6.01 -0.38 4.60
CA ALA A 32 -6.45 -0.62 5.98
C ALA A 32 -5.64 0.20 6.99
N THR A 33 -4.33 0.35 6.75
CA THR A 33 -3.43 1.14 7.59
C THR A 33 -3.71 2.63 7.48
N LEU A 34 -3.93 3.13 6.26
CA LEU A 34 -4.30 4.54 6.01
C LEU A 34 -5.67 4.89 6.61
N ALA A 35 -6.63 3.97 6.49
CA ALA A 35 -7.95 4.12 7.10
C ALA A 35 -7.87 4.20 8.63
N TYR A 36 -6.96 3.44 9.25
CA TYR A 36 -6.72 3.50 10.70
C TYR A 36 -6.08 4.81 11.15
N GLU A 37 -5.11 5.33 10.39
CA GLU A 37 -4.46 6.61 10.67
C GLU A 37 -5.37 7.82 10.40
N GLY A 38 -6.58 7.62 9.84
CA GLY A 38 -7.48 8.71 9.45
C GLY A 38 -6.90 9.58 8.34
N LEU A 39 -5.84 9.12 7.67
CA LEU A 39 -5.21 9.83 6.58
C LEU A 39 -6.10 9.74 5.33
N PRO A 40 -6.18 10.81 4.52
CA PRO A 40 -6.97 10.78 3.30
C PRO A 40 -6.48 9.64 2.39
N LEU A 41 -7.35 8.68 2.08
CA LEU A 41 -7.04 7.55 1.20
C LEU A 41 -6.49 8.01 -0.15
N ALA A 42 -6.93 9.18 -0.62
CA ALA A 42 -6.43 9.85 -1.81
C ALA A 42 -4.90 10.01 -1.81
N VAL A 43 -4.28 10.31 -0.66
CA VAL A 43 -2.83 10.45 -0.52
C VAL A 43 -2.15 9.08 -0.71
N GLY A 44 -2.72 8.01 -0.18
CA GLY A 44 -2.20 6.65 -0.38
C GLY A 44 -2.21 6.23 -1.85
N PHE A 45 -3.34 6.42 -2.53
CA PHE A 45 -3.46 6.13 -3.96
C PHE A 45 -2.57 7.06 -4.82
N GLN A 46 -2.43 8.33 -4.42
CA GLN A 46 -1.49 9.25 -5.06
C GLN A 46 -0.06 8.79 -4.90
N GLN A 47 0.38 8.33 -3.73
CA GLN A 47 1.75 7.85 -3.53
C GLN A 47 2.01 6.53 -4.25
N MET A 48 1.02 5.62 -4.31
CA MET A 48 1.09 4.42 -5.14
C MET A 48 1.27 4.75 -6.63
N THR A 49 0.66 5.85 -7.10
CA THR A 49 0.75 6.29 -8.52
C THR A 49 1.99 7.18 -8.76
N SER A 50 2.38 8.00 -7.79
CA SER A 50 3.49 8.96 -7.85
C SER A 50 4.84 8.26 -7.95
N GLY A 51 4.96 7.03 -7.42
CA GLY A 51 6.12 6.16 -7.66
C GLY A 51 6.37 5.83 -9.14
N MET A 52 5.37 5.96 -10.03
CA MET A 52 5.56 5.79 -11.48
C MET A 52 6.22 6.99 -12.17
N GLY A 53 6.18 8.19 -11.57
CA GLY A 53 6.70 9.42 -12.18
C GLY A 53 8.22 9.47 -12.28
N ILE A 54 8.95 8.64 -11.51
CA ILE A 54 10.41 8.57 -11.53
C ILE A 54 10.92 7.93 -12.84
N PHE A 55 10.05 7.20 -13.55
CA PHE A 55 10.36 6.61 -14.86
C PHE A 55 10.23 7.57 -16.05
N SER A 56 9.84 8.84 -15.84
CA SER A 56 9.90 9.85 -16.91
C SER A 56 11.33 10.08 -17.42
N PHE A 57 12.35 9.79 -16.62
CA PHE A 57 13.76 9.80 -17.04
C PHE A 57 14.22 8.49 -17.70
N LEU A 58 13.42 7.42 -17.68
CA LEU A 58 13.66 6.18 -18.45
C LEU A 58 13.04 6.25 -19.85
N ALA A 59 12.23 7.28 -20.11
CA ALA A 59 11.64 7.61 -21.42
C ALA A 59 12.38 8.74 -22.15
N ILE A 60 13.46 9.28 -21.57
CA ILE A 60 14.38 10.16 -22.30
C ILE A 60 15.34 9.23 -23.06
N PRO A 61 15.34 9.25 -24.41
CA PRO A 61 16.15 8.37 -25.24
C PRO A 61 17.66 8.65 -25.15
#